data_AF-A0A660RT98-F1
#
_entry.id   AF-A0A660RT98-F1
#
_cell.length_a   1.000
_cell.length_b   1.000
_cell.length_c   1.000
_cell.angle_alpha   90.00
_cell.angle_beta   90.00
_cell.angle_gamma   90.00
#
_symmetry.space_group_name_H-M   'P 1'
#
loop_
_entity.id
_entity.type
_entity.pdbx_description
1 polymer ?
#
loop_
_entity_poly.entity_id
_entity_poly.type
_entity_poly.pdbx_seq_one_letter_code
_entity_poly.pdbx_strand_id
1 'polypeptide(L)'
;MIKKIFIFISFIFILIIGLWHIVISNELLHNIVKNYLKSKNLELECKGFHKGLFYKLNIDQIKIKKNKNTLFFCQNFSIYLN
;
A
#
# COMPACT_ATOMS: atom_id res chain seq x y z
N MET A 1 26.61 13.27 27.21
CA MET A 1 26.62 13.11 25.73
C MET A 1 25.61 12.08 25.24
N ILE A 2 25.57 10.88 25.84
CA ILE A 2 24.68 9.75 25.48
C ILE A 2 23.18 10.12 25.42
N LYS A 3 22.66 10.92 26.36
CA LYS A 3 21.25 11.36 26.36
C LYS A 3 20.87 12.16 25.11
N LYS A 4 21.77 13.00 24.57
CA LYS A 4 21.50 13.80 23.36
C LYS A 4 21.46 12.94 22.10
N ILE A 5 22.32 11.93 22.03
CA ILE A 5 22.36 10.96 20.92
C ILE A 5 21.07 10.14 20.87
N PHE A 6 20.56 9.71 22.03
CA PHE A 6 19.31 8.94 22.11
C PHE A 6 18.09 9.73 21.61
N ILE A 7 18.01 11.01 21.96
CA ILE A 7 16.95 11.92 21.49
C ILE A 7 17.02 12.08 19.97
N PHE A 8 18.22 12.23 19.41
CA PHE A 8 18.42 12.40 17.97
C PHE A 8 18.00 11.15 17.18
N ILE A 9 18.37 9.96 17.64
CA ILE A 9 17.96 8.68 17.03
C ILE A 9 16.43 8.50 17.10
N SER A 10 15.82 8.82 18.24
CA SER A 10 14.36 8.78 18.38
C SER A 10 13.66 9.71 17.40
N PHE A 11 14.22 10.91 17.17
CA PHE A 11 13.66 11.88 16.24
C PHE A 11 13.72 11.40 14.79
N ILE A 12 14.85 10.81 14.39
CA ILE A 12 15.02 10.18 13.07
C ILE A 12 14.01 9.05 12.89
N PHE A 13 13.80 8.21 13.91
CA PHE A 13 12.87 7.09 13.83
C PHE A 13 11.42 7.57 13.62
N ILE A 14 11.01 8.63 14.33
CA ILE A 14 9.69 9.25 14.18
C ILE A 14 9.52 9.85 12.78
N LEU A 15 10.56 10.50 12.24
CA LEU A 15 10.52 11.05 10.88
C LEU A 15 10.35 9.97 9.82
N ILE A 16 11.05 8.83 9.96
CA ILE A 16 10.94 7.71 9.01
C ILE A 16 9.52 7.11 9.05
N ILE A 17 8.96 6.88 10.24
CA ILE A 17 7.59 6.36 10.40
C ILE A 17 6.56 7.37 9.88
N GLY A 18 6.74 8.65 10.21
CA GLY A 18 5.86 9.73 9.76
C GLY A 18 5.85 9.85 8.24
N LEU A 19 7.03 9.84 7.60
CA LEU A 19 7.15 9.85 6.15
C LEU A 19 6.49 8.62 5.51
N TRP A 20 6.64 7.42 6.08
CA TRP A 20 5.95 6.22 5.59
C TRP A 20 4.42 6.39 5.60
N HIS A 21 3.87 6.98 6.66
CA HIS A 21 2.44 7.24 6.75
C HIS A 21 1.97 8.35 5.82
N ILE A 22 2.75 9.42 5.67
CA ILE A 22 2.38 10.63 4.93
C ILE A 22 2.57 10.46 3.41
N VAL A 23 3.69 9.89 2.96
CA VAL A 23 4.10 9.94 1.55
C VAL A 23 3.23 9.06 0.64
N ILE A 24 2.69 7.94 1.13
CA ILE A 24 1.95 7.00 0.28
C ILE A 24 0.58 6.77 0.88
N SER A 25 -0.42 7.61 0.61
CA SER A 25 -1.79 7.34 1.10
C SER A 25 -2.37 6.05 0.48
N ASN A 26 -3.30 5.38 1.19
CA ASN A 26 -4.00 4.21 0.65
C ASN A 26 -4.74 4.56 -0.65
N GLU A 27 -5.24 5.80 -0.74
CA GLU A 27 -5.91 6.31 -1.93
C GLU A 27 -4.96 6.43 -3.12
N LEU A 28 -3.73 6.91 -2.93
CA LEU A 28 -2.74 6.99 -4.01
C LEU A 28 -2.44 5.61 -4.57
N LEU A 29 -2.21 4.61 -3.71
CA LEU A 29 -1.97 3.23 -4.14
C LEU A 29 -3.18 2.65 -4.87
N HIS A 30 -4.38 2.82 -4.31
CA HIS A 30 -5.61 2.37 -4.96
C HIS A 30 -5.79 3.01 -6.34
N ASN A 31 -5.52 4.31 -6.46
CA ASN A 31 -5.61 5.04 -7.73
C ASN A 31 -4.56 4.60 -8.75
N ILE A 32 -3.31 4.36 -8.33
CA ILE A 32 -2.25 3.86 -9.22
C ILE A 32 -2.64 2.50 -9.79
N VAL A 33 -3.04 1.55 -8.93
CA VAL A 33 -3.41 0.20 -9.37
C VAL A 33 -4.65 0.24 -10.27
N LYS A 34 -5.66 1.04 -9.91
CA LYS A 34 -6.87 1.24 -10.72
C LYS A 34 -6.55 1.84 -12.09
N ASN A 35 -5.66 2.84 -12.15
CA ASN A 35 -5.26 3.49 -13.40
C ASN A 35 -4.47 2.53 -14.31
N TYR A 36 -3.54 1.75 -13.73
CA TYR A 36 -2.78 0.75 -14.48
C TYR A 36 -3.70 -0.29 -15.13
N LEU A 37 -4.71 -0.79 -14.41
CA LEU A 37 -5.62 -1.80 -14.93
C LEU A 37 -6.66 -1.23 -15.91
N LYS A 38 -7.12 0.01 -15.69
CA LYS A 38 -8.01 0.70 -16.63
C LYS A 38 -7.38 0.83 -18.01
N SER A 39 -6.07 1.07 -18.09
CA SER A 39 -5.32 1.10 -19.36
C SER A 39 -5.40 -0.21 -20.17
N LYS A 40 -5.70 -1.34 -19.51
CA LYS A 40 -5.82 -2.67 -20.14
C LYS A 40 -7.28 -3.12 -20.32
N ASN A 41 -8.26 -2.23 -20.19
CA ASN A 41 -9.70 -2.55 -20.15
C ASN A 41 -10.04 -3.58 -19.05
N LEU A 42 -9.32 -3.53 -17.92
CA LEU A 42 -9.57 -4.36 -16.75
C LEU A 42 -10.11 -3.48 -15.62
N GLU A 43 -11.16 -3.95 -14.97
CA GLU A 43 -11.70 -3.35 -13.76
C GLU A 43 -11.09 -4.04 -12.54
N LEU A 44 -10.55 -3.24 -11.62
CA LEU A 44 -10.05 -3.71 -10.33
C LEU A 44 -11.05 -3.37 -9.25
N GLU A 45 -11.50 -4.37 -8.52
CA GLU A 45 -12.18 -4.23 -7.25
C GLU A 45 -11.24 -4.71 -6.13
N CYS A 46 -10.65 -3.75 -5.42
CA CYS A 46 -9.94 -4.02 -4.16
C CYS A 46 -10.90 -3.84 -2.98
N LYS A 47 -10.89 -4.77 -2.03
CA LYS A 47 -11.48 -4.58 -0.69
C LYS A 47 -10.43 -4.80 0.39
N GLY A 48 -10.47 -3.96 1.41
CA GLY A 48 -9.61 -4.06 2.59
C GLY A 48 -8.14 -3.76 2.28
N PHE A 49 -7.84 -2.50 1.96
CA PHE A 49 -6.48 -2.06 1.65
C PHE A 49 -5.82 -1.49 2.91
N HIS A 50 -4.82 -2.20 3.43
CA HIS A 50 -4.18 -1.90 4.70
C HIS A 50 -2.68 -1.68 4.52
N LYS A 51 -2.13 -0.64 5.12
CA LYS A 51 -0.68 -0.47 5.21
C LYS A 51 -0.13 -1.36 6.30
N GLY A 52 0.83 -2.20 5.94
CA GLY A 52 1.75 -2.82 6.87
C GLY A 52 2.93 -1.91 7.21
N LEU A 53 3.78 -2.40 8.10
CA LEU A 53 5.09 -1.81 8.38
C LEU A 53 6.04 -2.06 7.21
N PHE A 54 7.01 -1.15 7.01
CA PHE A 54 8.13 -1.31 6.08
C PHE A 54 7.71 -1.66 4.64
N TYR A 55 7.02 -0.76 3.94
CA TYR A 55 6.73 -0.98 2.52
C TYR A 55 5.80 -2.16 2.20
N LYS A 56 5.23 -2.79 3.23
CA LYS A 56 4.25 -3.87 3.10
C LYS A 56 2.85 -3.29 2.90
N LEU A 57 2.14 -3.79 1.89
CA LEU A 57 0.73 -3.53 1.67
C LEU A 57 -0.03 -4.83 1.80
N ASN A 58 -1.04 -4.84 2.65
CA ASN A 58 -1.94 -5.97 2.84
C ASN A 58 -3.26 -5.66 2.18
N ILE A 59 -3.77 -6.62 1.42
CA ILE A 59 -5.01 -6.44 0.69
C ILE A 59 -5.87 -7.69 0.94
N ASP A 60 -7.03 -7.47 1.55
CA ASP A 60 -7.92 -8.55 1.96
C ASP A 60 -8.50 -9.27 0.74
N GLN A 61 -8.90 -8.53 -0.30
CA GLN A 61 -9.44 -9.12 -1.53
C GLN A 61 -9.11 -8.29 -2.77
N ILE A 62 -8.69 -8.96 -3.83
CA ILE A 62 -8.64 -8.42 -5.19
C ILE A 62 -9.51 -9.24 -6.13
N LYS A 63 -10.36 -8.53 -6.87
CA LYS A 63 -11.08 -9.04 -8.03
C LYS A 63 -10.65 -8.25 -9.26
N ILE A 64 -10.18 -8.95 -10.28
CA ILE A 64 -9.96 -8.39 -11.61
C ILE A 64 -11.11 -8.85 -12.49
N LYS A 65 -11.85 -7.89 -13.04
CA LYS A 65 -12.96 -8.12 -13.95
C LYS A 65 -12.66 -7.57 -15.33
N LYS A 66 -13.23 -8.21 -16.36
CA LYS A 66 -13.25 -7.72 -17.74
C LYS A 66 -14.66 -7.93 -18.28
N ASN A 67 -15.30 -6.86 -18.75
CA ASN A 67 -16.68 -6.90 -19.25
C ASN A 67 -17.65 -7.64 -18.32
N LYS A 68 -17.61 -7.32 -17.01
CA LYS A 68 -18.41 -7.95 -15.93
C LYS A 68 -18.07 -9.41 -15.60
N ASN A 69 -17.21 -10.08 -16.36
CA ASN A 69 -16.69 -11.39 -16.00
C ASN A 69 -15.49 -11.27 -15.07
N THR A 70 -15.48 -12.04 -13.98
CA THR A 70 -14.35 -12.10 -13.06
C THR A 70 -13.28 -13.00 -13.66
N LEU A 71 -12.12 -12.42 -13.99
CA LEU A 71 -10.98 -13.16 -14.55
C LEU A 71 -10.10 -13.73 -13.45
N PHE A 72 -9.92 -12.96 -12.37
CA PHE A 72 -9.01 -13.31 -11.30
C PHE A 72 -9.59 -12.88 -9.97
N PHE A 73 -9.52 -13.77 -8.98
CA PHE A 73 -9.90 -13.49 -7.62
C PHE A 73 -8.82 -14.02 -6.67
N CYS A 74 -8.32 -13.15 -5.80
CA CYS A 74 -7.36 -13.50 -4.78
C CYS A 74 -7.78 -12.89 -3.45
N GLN A 75 -7.54 -13.61 -2.36
CA GLN A 75 -7.81 -13.18 -0.99
C GLN A 75 -6.52 -13.19 -0.19
N ASN A 76 -6.43 -12.30 0.81
CA ASN A 76 -5.37 -12.22 1.80
C ASN A 76 -3.96 -12.24 1.19
N PHE A 77 -3.64 -11.23 0.40
CA PHE A 77 -2.33 -11.16 -0.22
C PHE A 77 -1.56 -9.91 0.23
N SER A 78 -0.24 -10.05 0.32
CA SER A 78 0.66 -8.99 0.72
C SER A 78 1.61 -8.64 -0.42
N ILE A 79 1.73 -7.35 -0.74
CA ILE A 79 2.73 -6.83 -1.68
C ILE A 79 3.81 -6.12 -0.88
N TYR A 80 5.07 -6.38 -1.21
CA TYR A 80 6.20 -5.60 -0.72
C TYR A 80 6.60 -4.63 -1.83
N LEU A 81 6.53 -3.32 -1.56
CA LEU A 81 7.06 -2.31 -2.45
C LEU A 81 8.58 -2.29 -2.26
N ASN A 82 9.32 -2.77 -3.26
CA ASN A 82 10.80 -2.74 -3.29
C ASN A 82 11.29 -1.51 -4.04
#